data_AF-A0A920BRJ5-F1
#
_entry.id   AF-A0A920BRJ5-F1
#
_cell.length_a   1.000
_cell.length_b   1.000
_cell.length_c   1.000
_cell.angle_alpha   90.00
_cell.angle_beta   90.00
_cell.angle_gamma   90.00
#
_symmetry.space_group_name_H-M   'P 1'
#
loop_
_entity.id
_entity.type
_entity.pdbx_description
1 polymer ?
#
loop_
_entity_poly.entity_id
_entity_poly.type
_entity_poly.pdbx_seq_one_letter_code
_entity_poly.pdbx_strand_id
1 'polypeptide(L)'
;MSGFEVQIGQLRNAGKAAGSAADQARTVNPGAGLEVIATALPGGVAASKAAALVSAFNDRGKEWADEIDRWSTSIASVAKTYSESDDAAKRAFGK
;
A
#
# COMPACT_ATOMS: atom_id res chain seq x y z
N MET A 1 24.27 1.41 -22.96
CA MET A 1 23.17 0.69 -22.30
C MET A 1 22.33 1.63 -21.44
N SER A 2 21.47 2.46 -22.04
CA SER A 2 20.56 3.40 -21.31
C SER A 2 19.15 2.81 -21.09
N GLY A 3 18.94 1.57 -21.50
CA GLY A 3 17.61 0.99 -21.67
C GLY A 3 16.95 0.44 -20.42
N PHE A 4 17.63 0.38 -19.26
CA PHE A 4 17.09 -0.14 -17.99
C PHE A 4 16.94 0.94 -16.91
N GLU A 5 17.67 2.05 -17.04
CA GLU A 5 17.67 3.14 -16.06
C GLU A 5 16.30 3.83 -15.96
N VAL A 6 15.58 3.92 -17.09
CA VAL A 6 14.20 4.44 -17.15
C VAL A 6 13.25 3.53 -16.34
N GLN A 7 13.35 2.22 -16.50
CA GLN A 7 12.50 1.23 -15.85
C GLN A 7 12.82 1.14 -14.36
N ILE A 8 14.11 1.22 -13.98
CA ILE A 8 14.53 1.36 -12.58
C ILE A 8 13.94 2.63 -11.98
N GLY A 9 13.94 3.74 -12.72
CA GLY A 9 13.28 4.99 -12.32
C GLY A 9 11.77 4.83 -12.11
N GLN A 10 11.08 4.14 -13.04
CA GLN A 10 9.66 3.83 -12.94
C GLN A 10 9.35 2.96 -11.71
N LEU A 11 10.16 1.95 -11.41
CA LEU A 11 10.02 1.12 -10.21
C LEU A 11 10.18 1.97 -8.95
N ARG A 12 11.20 2.84 -8.86
CA ARG A 12 11.36 3.74 -7.70
C ARG A 12 10.17 4.67 -7.52
N ASN A 13 9.62 5.21 -8.61
CA ASN A 13 8.46 6.08 -8.55
C ASN A 13 7.19 5.32 -8.11
N ALA A 14 6.99 4.10 -8.62
CA ALA A 14 5.90 3.24 -8.21
C ALA A 14 5.99 2.90 -6.71
N GLY A 15 7.17 2.54 -6.21
CA GLY A 15 7.40 2.29 -4.78
C GLY A 15 7.09 3.52 -3.92
N LYS A 16 7.53 4.71 -4.32
CA LYS A 16 7.19 5.96 -3.60
C LYS A 16 5.69 6.24 -3.59
N ALA A 17 5.03 6.08 -4.73
CA ALA A 17 3.58 6.27 -4.83
C ALA A 17 2.83 5.27 -3.94
N ALA A 18 3.28 4.01 -3.90
CA ALA A 18 2.76 2.98 -3.01
C ALA A 18 2.92 3.37 -1.54
N GLY A 19 4.13 3.73 -1.11
CA GLY A 19 4.37 4.16 0.28
C GLY A 19 3.48 5.33 0.68
N SER A 20 3.34 6.33 -0.20
CA SER A 20 2.44 7.45 0.04
C SER A 20 0.97 7.03 0.15
N ALA A 21 0.51 6.11 -0.69
CA ALA A 21 -0.84 5.57 -0.61
C ALA A 21 -1.07 4.78 0.69
N ALA A 22 -0.10 3.98 1.14
CA ALA A 22 -0.16 3.29 2.42
C ALA A 22 -0.24 4.26 3.61
N ASP A 23 0.55 5.33 3.59
CA ASP A 23 0.52 6.34 4.66
C ASP A 23 -0.83 7.07 4.70
N GLN A 24 -1.37 7.44 3.53
CA GLN A 24 -2.71 8.02 3.44
C GLN A 24 -3.77 7.04 3.96
N ALA A 25 -3.69 5.76 3.58
CA ALA A 25 -4.59 4.71 4.01
C ALA A 25 -4.67 4.58 5.54
N ARG A 26 -3.52 4.62 6.22
CA ARG A 26 -3.41 4.50 7.69
C ARG A 26 -4.16 5.60 8.43
N THR A 27 -4.35 6.76 7.80
CA THR A 27 -5.06 7.88 8.43
C THR A 27 -6.59 7.78 8.29
N VAL A 28 -7.08 6.90 7.41
CA VAL A 28 -8.52 6.72 7.19
C VAL A 28 -9.08 5.74 8.21
N ASN A 29 -10.18 6.14 8.86
CA ASN A 29 -10.98 5.28 9.72
C ASN A 29 -12.28 4.94 8.98
N PRO A 30 -12.30 3.89 8.13
CA PRO A 30 -13.45 3.58 7.28
C PRO A 30 -14.68 3.13 8.08
N GLY A 31 -14.51 2.69 9.33
CA GLY A 31 -15.60 2.40 10.25
C GLY A 31 -16.22 3.65 10.89
N ALA A 32 -15.59 4.82 10.76
CA ALA A 32 -16.10 6.05 11.36
C ALA A 32 -17.52 6.39 10.85
N GLY A 33 -18.41 6.74 11.79
CA GLY A 33 -19.80 7.08 11.49
C GLY A 33 -20.74 5.88 11.34
N LEU A 34 -20.25 4.65 11.18
CA LEU A 34 -21.12 3.47 11.13
C LEU A 34 -21.76 3.13 12.49
N GLU A 35 -21.23 3.68 13.57
CA GLU A 35 -21.82 3.61 14.92
C GLU A 35 -23.26 4.18 14.95
N VAL A 36 -23.58 5.12 14.06
CA VAL A 36 -24.93 5.71 13.94
C VAL A 36 -25.98 4.70 13.52
N ILE A 37 -25.58 3.59 12.89
CA ILE A 37 -26.53 2.54 12.47
C ILE A 37 -27.23 1.93 13.69
N ALA A 38 -26.51 1.77 14.80
CA ALA A 38 -27.07 1.21 16.03
C ALA A 38 -28.12 2.14 16.65
N THR A 39 -27.96 3.45 16.51
CA THR A 39 -28.87 4.45 17.08
C THR A 39 -30.04 4.80 16.14
N ALA A 40 -29.83 4.72 14.82
CA ALA A 40 -30.86 5.00 13.82
C ALA A 40 -31.89 3.87 13.68
N LEU A 41 -31.51 2.62 13.96
CA LEU A 41 -32.39 1.44 13.85
C LEU A 41 -32.41 0.59 15.13
N PRO A 42 -32.86 1.13 16.29
CA PRO A 42 -32.83 0.41 17.56
C PRO A 42 -33.60 -0.92 17.49
N GLY A 43 -33.00 -2.00 17.98
CA GLY A 43 -33.61 -3.34 17.99
C GLY A 43 -33.63 -4.05 16.62
N GLY A 44 -33.17 -3.40 15.55
CA GLY A 44 -33.05 -4.02 14.24
C GLY A 44 -31.83 -4.95 14.14
N VAL A 45 -31.90 -5.93 13.22
CA VAL A 45 -30.75 -6.81 12.90
C VAL A 45 -29.54 -6.00 12.43
N ALA A 46 -29.76 -4.88 11.73
CA ALA A 46 -28.68 -3.98 11.32
C ALA A 46 -27.93 -3.39 12.51
N ALA A 47 -28.64 -2.98 13.58
CA ALA A 47 -28.02 -2.44 14.78
C ALA A 47 -27.13 -3.47 15.48
N SER A 48 -27.54 -4.75 15.54
CA SER A 48 -26.73 -5.80 16.16
C SER A 48 -25.47 -6.18 15.35
N LYS A 49 -25.40 -5.79 14.07
CA LYS A 49 -24.25 -6.05 13.19
C LYS A 49 -23.34 -4.83 12.98
N ALA A 50 -23.77 -3.64 13.38
CA ALA A 50 -23.02 -2.39 13.19
C ALA A 50 -21.59 -2.46 13.76
N ALA A 51 -21.41 -2.97 14.98
CA ALA A 51 -20.09 -3.09 15.60
C ALA A 51 -19.15 -4.05 14.82
N ALA A 52 -19.69 -5.17 14.32
CA ALA A 52 -18.91 -6.11 13.52
C ALA A 52 -18.49 -5.48 12.18
N LEU A 53 -19.37 -4.69 11.57
CA LEU A 53 -19.07 -3.95 10.33
C LEU A 53 -17.98 -2.90 10.56
N VAL A 54 -18.05 -2.12 11.65
CA VAL A 54 -17.02 -1.14 12.04
C VAL A 54 -15.65 -1.83 12.15
N SER A 55 -15.57 -2.95 12.88
CA SER A 55 -14.32 -3.70 13.03
C SER A 55 -13.81 -4.18 11.68
N ALA A 56 -14.65 -4.85 10.90
CA ALA A 56 -14.25 -5.40 9.61
C ALA A 56 -13.71 -4.34 8.64
N PHE A 57 -14.34 -3.17 8.60
CA PHE A 57 -13.88 -2.06 7.75
C PHE A 57 -12.53 -1.52 8.22
N ASN A 58 -12.37 -1.31 9.53
CA ASN A 58 -11.13 -0.81 10.09
C ASN A 58 -9.98 -1.79 9.92
N ASP A 59 -10.24 -3.07 10.13
CA ASP A 59 -9.25 -4.13 9.97
C ASP A 59 -8.85 -4.26 8.49
N ARG A 60 -9.82 -4.22 7.56
CA ARG A 60 -9.52 -4.25 6.13
C ARG A 60 -8.74 -3.01 5.67
N GLY A 61 -9.05 -1.83 6.21
CA GLY A 61 -8.31 -0.60 5.92
C GLY A 61 -6.83 -0.69 6.34
N LYS A 62 -6.57 -1.23 7.53
CA LYS A 62 -5.20 -1.49 8.03
C LYS A 62 -4.47 -2.52 7.18
N GLU A 63 -5.12 -3.64 6.89
CA GLU A 63 -4.54 -4.72 6.09
C GLU A 63 -4.14 -4.23 4.70
N TRP A 64 -5.01 -3.46 4.04
CA TRP A 64 -4.71 -2.86 2.74
C TRP A 64 -3.52 -1.90 2.80
N ALA A 65 -3.44 -1.06 3.83
CA ALA A 65 -2.30 -0.16 4.02
C ALA A 65 -0.98 -0.94 4.18
N ASP A 66 -1.00 -2.02 4.96
CA ASP A 66 0.17 -2.88 5.17
C ASP A 66 0.55 -3.65 3.90
N GLU A 67 -0.42 -4.13 3.12
CA GLU A 67 -0.18 -4.77 1.82
C GLU A 67 0.53 -3.83 0.84
N ILE A 68 0.08 -2.59 0.75
CA ILE A 68 0.70 -1.58 -0.13
C ILE A 68 2.09 -1.19 0.35
N ASP A 69 2.30 -1.07 1.65
CA ASP A 69 3.62 -0.75 2.21
C ASP A 69 4.64 -1.88 1.97
N ARG A 70 4.19 -3.14 2.09
CA ARG A 70 5.00 -4.30 1.68
C ARG A 70 5.33 -4.26 0.19
N TRP A 71 4.37 -3.90 -0.65
CA TRP A 71 4.60 -3.75 -2.09
C TRP A 71 5.60 -2.62 -2.40
N SER A 72 5.47 -1.46 -1.74
CA SER A 72 6.44 -0.35 -1.79
C SER A 72 7.86 -0.83 -1.52
N THR A 73 8.04 -1.54 -0.40
CA THR A 73 9.34 -2.08 0.03
C THR A 73 9.88 -3.10 -0.97
N SER A 74 9.03 -4.00 -1.47
CA SER A 74 9.41 -5.03 -2.45
C SER A 74 9.92 -4.39 -3.74
N ILE A 75 9.18 -3.42 -4.28
CA ILE A 75 9.56 -2.74 -5.52
C ILE A 75 10.83 -1.90 -5.34
N ALA A 76 11.01 -1.24 -4.19
CA ALA A 76 12.25 -0.52 -3.89
C ALA A 76 13.47 -1.46 -3.85
N SER A 77 13.31 -2.65 -3.25
CA SER A 77 14.34 -3.69 -3.23
C SER A 77 14.70 -4.16 -4.64
N VAL A 78 13.69 -4.48 -5.46
CA VAL A 78 13.88 -4.90 -6.86
C VAL A 78 14.60 -3.81 -7.68
N ALA A 79 14.20 -2.54 -7.53
CA ALA A 79 14.87 -1.42 -8.21
C ALA A 79 16.34 -1.28 -7.81
N LYS A 80 16.68 -1.57 -6.54
CA LYS A 80 18.07 -1.57 -6.07
C LYS A 80 18.86 -2.71 -6.70
N THR A 81 18.33 -3.93 -6.70
CA THR A 81 19.00 -5.10 -7.31
C THR A 81 19.28 -4.88 -8.79
N TYR A 82 18.33 -4.32 -9.56
CA TYR A 82 18.55 -4.02 -10.96
C TYR A 82 19.63 -2.93 -11.16
N SER A 83 19.63 -1.89 -10.34
CA SER A 83 20.65 -0.84 -10.39
C SER A 83 22.05 -1.40 -10.14
N GLU A 84 22.21 -2.24 -9.12
CA GLU A 84 23.50 -2.84 -8.78
C GLU A 84 24.00 -3.81 -9.88
N SER A 85 23.07 -4.56 -10.49
CA SER A 85 23.36 -5.44 -11.61
C SER A 85 23.81 -4.66 -12.85
N ASP A 86 23.13 -3.57 -13.18
CA ASP A 86 23.49 -2.68 -14.29
C ASP A 86 24.87 -2.05 -14.07
N ASP A 87 25.15 -1.57 -12.85
CA ASP A 87 26.43 -0.97 -12.50
C ASP A 87 27.57 -2.01 -12.53
N ALA A 88 27.30 -3.27 -12.17
CA ALA A 88 28.25 -4.37 -12.32
C ALA A 88 28.52 -4.68 -13.80
N ALA A 89 27.47 -4.73 -14.63
CA ALA A 89 27.60 -4.98 -16.07
C ALA A 89 28.38 -3.86 -16.77
N LYS A 90 28.08 -2.59 -16.47
CA LYS A 90 28.81 -1.42 -16.97
C LYS A 90 30.31 -1.51 -16.61
N ARG A 91 30.63 -1.89 -15.37
CA ARG A 91 32.03 -2.08 -14.93
C ARG A 91 32.74 -3.24 -15.63
N ALA A 92 32.05 -4.35 -15.87
CA ALA A 92 32.63 -5.54 -16.46
C ALA A 92 32.80 -5.46 -17.98
N PHE A 93 31.88 -4.80 -18.69
CA PHE A 93 31.76 -4.88 -20.14
C PHE A 93 31.67 -3.53 -20.87
N GLY A 94 31.65 -2.40 -20.14
CA GLY A 94 31.50 -1.05 -20.70
C GLY A 94 32.77 -0.48 -21.33
N LYS A 95 33.37 -1.20 -22.30
CA LYS A 95 34.34 -0.61 -23.24
C LYS A 95 33.62 0.04 -24.41
#